data_AF-A0A9E2AU22-F1
#
_entry.id   AF-A0A9E2AU22-F1
#
_cell.length_a   1.000
_cell.length_b   1.000
_cell.length_c   1.000
_cell.angle_alpha   90.00
_cell.angle_beta   90.00
_cell.angle_gamma   90.00
#
_symmetry.space_group_name_H-M   'P 1'
#
loop_
_entity.id
_entity.type
_entity.pdbx_description
1 polymer ?
#
loop_
_entity_poly.entity_id
_entity_poly.type
_entity_poly.pdbx_seq_one_letter_code
_entity_poly.pdbx_strand_id
1 'polypeptide(L)'
;MKKMYPKSFFVLALVMILYTVNVAAQLDLPAGSQIAKVSQRVGITDMTIVYSRPSVNEREIWGKLVPYGMNNLGFGTAKESPWRAGANENTTIKFKDDVKIEGKDLAAGKYGLHMIIHEDGNATIIFSRNHDAWGSYFYNPEADALRVDVKMMDAAHTEQLTYTFDDVTANTATATLSWGKKKIPFKIEVNVTEVVLADIRKKLENSPGFNRQTWEQAANFSLNNGGDLDEALGWIDATIAGMFFSEKNYTNLSTKSKILAKQGKTSEASAIMDEAMEYATVFEIHGYGRQLIAQGQKIKAMEVFKMNAKKNKGQWPVDFGLARAHSAMGNHKTALKHLKIAANRAPDQPNKDAIAGYLEKLKKGEDIN
;
A
#
# COMPACT_ATOMS: atom_id res chain seq x y z
N MET A 1 51.48 -23.25 -68.94
CA MET A 1 50.07 -23.69 -68.84
C MET A 1 49.31 -22.70 -67.97
N LYS A 2 48.31 -22.01 -68.53
CA LYS A 2 47.46 -21.02 -67.84
C LYS A 2 46.36 -21.76 -67.06
N LYS A 3 46.16 -21.46 -65.77
CA LYS A 3 45.00 -21.94 -65.00
C LYS A 3 43.85 -20.94 -65.15
N MET A 4 42.75 -21.40 -65.76
CA MET A 4 41.46 -20.72 -65.85
C MET A 4 40.61 -21.07 -64.61
N TYR A 5 40.04 -20.06 -63.95
CA TYR A 5 39.00 -20.25 -62.92
C TYR A 5 37.62 -20.40 -63.60
N PRO A 6 36.78 -21.39 -63.25
CA PRO A 6 35.45 -21.50 -63.81
C PRO A 6 34.43 -20.63 -63.05
N LYS A 7 33.61 -19.97 -63.86
CA LYS A 7 32.62 -18.93 -63.57
C LYS A 7 31.35 -19.45 -62.86
N SER A 8 31.49 -20.32 -61.87
CA SER A 8 30.34 -20.95 -61.19
C SER A 8 30.01 -20.36 -59.82
N PHE A 9 30.77 -19.37 -59.35
CA PHE A 9 30.53 -18.74 -58.04
C PHE A 9 29.69 -17.46 -58.09
N PHE A 10 29.39 -16.93 -59.29
CA PHE A 10 28.72 -15.63 -59.44
C PHE A 10 27.21 -15.71 -59.69
N VAL A 11 26.64 -16.91 -59.89
CA VAL A 11 25.20 -17.09 -60.17
C VAL A 11 24.40 -17.38 -58.89
N LEU A 12 25.04 -17.87 -57.82
CA LEU A 12 24.35 -18.16 -56.55
C LEU A 12 24.13 -16.90 -55.67
N ALA A 13 24.85 -15.81 -55.95
CA ALA A 13 24.73 -14.56 -55.20
C ALA A 13 23.58 -13.65 -55.68
N LEU A 14 22.98 -13.92 -56.85
CA LEU A 14 21.93 -13.07 -57.43
C LEU A 14 20.50 -13.54 -57.15
N VAL A 15 20.31 -14.72 -56.53
CA VAL A 15 18.98 -15.29 -56.25
C VAL A 15 18.53 -15.09 -54.78
N MET A 16 19.40 -14.58 -53.90
CA MET A 16 19.06 -14.30 -52.49
C MET A 16 18.47 -12.89 -52.25
N ILE A 17 18.19 -12.09 -53.28
CA ILE A 17 17.58 -10.76 -53.16
C ILE A 17 16.13 -10.81 -53.67
N LEU A 18 15.28 -11.65 -53.07
CA LEU A 18 13.82 -11.51 -53.12
C LEU A 18 13.19 -12.13 -51.86
N TYR A 19 13.70 -11.76 -50.68
CA TYR A 19 12.83 -11.77 -49.49
C TYR A 19 12.01 -10.48 -49.54
N THR A 20 10.84 -10.55 -50.16
CA THR A 20 9.79 -9.55 -49.92
C THR A 20 9.38 -9.67 -48.46
N VAL A 21 10.02 -8.88 -47.60
CA VAL A 21 9.44 -8.52 -46.32
C VAL A 21 8.12 -7.83 -46.64
N ASN A 22 7.01 -8.55 -46.48
CA ASN A 22 5.72 -7.92 -46.30
C ASN A 22 5.77 -7.23 -44.93
N VAL A 23 6.41 -6.06 -44.88
CA VAL A 23 6.12 -5.09 -43.83
C VAL A 23 4.71 -4.64 -44.16
N ALA A 24 3.75 -5.10 -43.36
CA ALA A 24 2.44 -4.47 -43.29
C ALA A 24 2.66 -3.04 -42.76
N ALA A 25 3.02 -2.13 -43.66
CA ALA A 25 3.01 -0.70 -43.39
C ALA A 25 1.56 -0.23 -43.52
N GLN A 26 0.73 -0.59 -42.54
CA GLN A 26 -0.44 0.23 -42.27
C GLN A 26 0.09 1.59 -41.83
N LEU A 27 -0.32 2.64 -42.53
CA LEU A 27 -0.09 4.02 -42.11
C LEU A 27 -0.62 4.19 -40.69
N ASP A 28 0.18 4.77 -39.80
CA ASP A 28 -0.26 5.16 -38.47
C ASP A 28 -1.14 6.41 -38.61
N LEU A 29 -2.44 6.18 -38.83
CA LEU A 29 -3.44 7.24 -39.00
C LEU A 29 -4.07 7.57 -37.64
N PRO A 30 -4.44 8.84 -37.40
CA PRO A 30 -5.11 9.22 -36.15
C PRO A 30 -6.36 8.36 -35.89
N ALA A 31 -6.35 7.62 -34.77
CA ALA A 31 -7.50 6.83 -34.38
C ALA A 31 -8.69 7.73 -34.01
N GLY A 32 -9.89 7.38 -34.49
CA GLY A 32 -11.13 8.11 -34.15
C GLY A 32 -11.45 8.11 -32.64
N SER A 33 -10.94 7.12 -31.90
CA SER A 33 -10.92 7.09 -30.44
C SER A 33 -9.48 6.93 -29.97
N GLN A 34 -8.99 7.91 -29.21
CA GLN A 34 -7.64 7.90 -28.66
C GLN A 34 -7.57 6.95 -27.46
N ILE A 35 -6.36 6.43 -27.18
CA ILE A 35 -6.10 5.60 -25.99
C ILE A 35 -5.78 6.49 -24.78
N ALA A 36 -6.22 6.06 -23.60
CA ALA A 36 -5.94 6.69 -22.32
C ALA A 36 -5.59 5.64 -21.26
N LYS A 37 -4.86 6.09 -20.25
CA LYS A 37 -4.45 5.27 -19.11
C LYS A 37 -4.62 6.06 -17.81
N VAL A 38 -5.14 5.40 -16.79
CA VAL A 38 -5.20 5.92 -15.41
C VAL A 38 -4.63 4.88 -14.47
N SER A 39 -3.91 5.32 -13.44
CA SER A 39 -3.27 4.45 -12.46
C SER A 39 -3.45 5.02 -11.04
N GLN A 40 -3.60 4.12 -10.07
CA GLN A 40 -3.74 4.44 -8.65
C GLN A 40 -2.96 3.42 -7.82
N ARG A 41 -2.32 3.87 -6.74
CA ARG A 41 -1.74 3.00 -5.73
C ARG A 41 -2.54 3.06 -4.43
N VAL A 42 -2.92 1.90 -3.89
CA VAL A 42 -3.54 1.75 -2.55
C VAL A 42 -2.66 0.80 -1.74
N GLY A 43 -2.21 1.23 -0.57
CA GLY A 43 -1.12 0.55 0.14
C GLY A 43 0.14 0.44 -0.74
N ILE A 44 0.54 -0.78 -1.10
CA ILE A 44 1.63 -1.05 -2.05
C ILE A 44 1.15 -1.71 -3.35
N THR A 45 -0.17 -1.73 -3.58
CA THR A 45 -0.81 -2.33 -4.74
C THR A 45 -1.07 -1.29 -5.81
N ASP A 46 -0.53 -1.53 -7.00
CA ASP A 46 -0.78 -0.71 -8.17
C ASP A 46 -1.98 -1.25 -8.95
N MET A 47 -2.89 -0.34 -9.31
CA MET A 47 -4.05 -0.61 -10.15
C MET A 47 -3.99 0.28 -11.39
N THR A 48 -4.32 -0.26 -12.56
CA THR A 48 -4.24 0.49 -13.82
C THR A 48 -5.38 0.13 -14.74
N ILE A 49 -6.03 1.14 -15.32
CA ILE A 49 -7.02 0.97 -16.38
C ILE A 49 -6.45 1.57 -17.67
N VAL A 50 -6.48 0.79 -18.76
CA VAL A 50 -6.11 1.23 -20.12
C VAL A 50 -7.31 1.05 -21.01
N TYR A 51 -7.73 2.12 -21.70
CA TYR A 51 -8.99 2.17 -22.42
C TYR A 51 -8.91 3.14 -23.61
N SER A 52 -9.76 2.90 -24.62
CA SER A 52 -10.01 3.90 -25.67
C SER A 52 -11.24 4.73 -25.28
N ARG A 53 -11.15 6.05 -25.46
CA ARG A 53 -12.13 7.05 -24.99
C ARG A 53 -13.00 7.65 -26.11
N PRO A 54 -14.09 6.98 -26.56
CA PRO A 54 -14.99 7.54 -27.56
C PRO A 54 -15.71 8.80 -27.05
N SER A 55 -15.96 9.76 -27.95
CA SER A 55 -16.80 10.94 -27.68
C SER A 55 -18.29 10.61 -27.78
N VAL A 56 -19.18 11.37 -27.14
CA VAL A 56 -20.63 11.24 -27.34
C VAL A 56 -21.00 11.64 -28.76
N ASN A 57 -20.49 12.78 -29.25
CA ASN A 57 -20.78 13.34 -30.57
C ASN A 57 -22.29 13.41 -30.87
N GLU A 58 -23.08 13.96 -29.95
CA GLU A 58 -24.55 14.12 -30.07
C GLU A 58 -25.34 12.80 -30.22
N ARG A 59 -24.70 11.64 -30.08
CA ARG A 59 -25.36 10.33 -30.16
C ARG A 59 -26.05 9.96 -28.86
N GLU A 60 -27.18 9.28 -28.99
CA GLU A 60 -27.79 8.57 -27.87
C GLU A 60 -26.93 7.36 -27.49
N ILE A 61 -26.47 7.32 -26.23
CA ILE A 61 -25.51 6.31 -25.77
C ILE A 61 -26.24 5.05 -25.32
N TRP A 62 -27.01 5.15 -24.25
CA TRP A 62 -27.59 4.01 -23.52
C TRP A 62 -28.84 3.50 -24.22
N GLY A 63 -28.90 2.21 -24.50
CA GLY A 63 -29.98 1.58 -25.27
C GLY A 63 -29.87 1.75 -26.79
N LYS A 64 -28.89 2.52 -27.29
CA LYS A 64 -28.60 2.68 -28.73
C LYS A 64 -27.16 2.30 -29.05
N LEU A 65 -26.21 3.22 -28.85
CA LEU A 65 -24.80 2.97 -29.13
C LEU A 65 -24.21 1.86 -28.24
N VAL A 66 -24.64 1.83 -26.97
CA VAL A 66 -24.43 0.74 -26.03
C VAL A 66 -25.80 0.11 -25.80
N PRO A 67 -26.14 -0.98 -26.51
CA PRO A 67 -27.43 -1.62 -26.34
C PRO A 67 -27.52 -2.27 -24.96
N TYR A 68 -28.75 -2.43 -24.47
CA TYR A 68 -28.98 -3.15 -23.22
C TYR A 68 -28.74 -4.65 -23.40
N GLY A 69 -28.39 -5.33 -22.32
CA GLY A 69 -28.11 -6.76 -22.30
C GLY A 69 -26.83 -7.16 -23.05
N MET A 70 -26.77 -8.43 -23.44
CA MET A 70 -25.72 -8.96 -24.31
C MET A 70 -26.20 -8.95 -25.76
N ASN A 71 -25.29 -8.75 -26.70
CA ASN A 71 -25.64 -8.52 -28.10
C ASN A 71 -24.75 -9.35 -29.03
N ASN A 72 -25.33 -9.88 -30.11
CA ASN A 72 -24.55 -10.48 -31.18
C ASN A 72 -23.94 -9.39 -32.05
N LEU A 73 -22.61 -9.34 -32.13
CA LEU A 73 -21.89 -8.30 -32.88
C LEU A 73 -21.72 -8.63 -34.38
N GLY A 74 -22.25 -9.76 -34.85
CA GLY A 74 -22.20 -10.17 -36.25
C GLY A 74 -20.81 -10.59 -36.74
N PHE A 75 -19.82 -10.68 -35.85
CA PHE A 75 -18.44 -11.04 -36.15
C PHE A 75 -17.76 -11.71 -34.94
N GLY A 76 -16.76 -12.56 -35.21
CA GLY A 76 -16.04 -13.31 -34.19
C GLY A 76 -16.77 -14.60 -33.78
N THR A 77 -16.31 -15.22 -32.68
CA THR A 77 -16.83 -16.50 -32.20
C THR A 77 -17.90 -16.36 -31.12
N ALA A 78 -18.07 -15.16 -30.55
CA ALA A 78 -19.06 -14.92 -29.52
C ALA A 78 -20.47 -14.88 -30.11
N LYS A 79 -21.38 -15.70 -29.56
CA LYS A 79 -22.81 -15.68 -29.93
C LYS A 79 -23.52 -14.44 -29.36
N GLU A 80 -23.13 -14.06 -28.15
CA GLU A 80 -23.58 -12.86 -27.46
C GLU A 80 -22.39 -12.25 -26.74
N SER A 81 -22.29 -10.92 -26.79
CA SER A 81 -21.15 -10.16 -26.29
C SER A 81 -21.62 -9.05 -25.35
N PRO A 82 -20.93 -8.84 -24.22
CA PRO A 82 -21.12 -7.65 -23.41
C PRO A 82 -20.46 -6.44 -24.07
N TRP A 83 -20.78 -5.24 -23.62
CA TRP A 83 -20.08 -4.04 -24.05
C TRP A 83 -18.63 -4.04 -23.54
N ARG A 84 -17.68 -3.69 -24.41
CA ARG A 84 -16.22 -3.60 -24.10
C ARG A 84 -15.82 -2.42 -23.19
N ALA A 85 -16.81 -1.72 -22.64
CA ALA A 85 -16.64 -0.58 -21.74
C ALA A 85 -15.66 0.50 -22.25
N GLY A 86 -15.64 0.72 -23.57
CA GLY A 86 -14.65 1.50 -24.31
C GLY A 86 -14.88 1.38 -25.82
N ALA A 87 -13.85 1.67 -26.61
CA ALA A 87 -13.84 1.51 -28.08
C ALA A 87 -12.63 0.71 -28.57
N ASN A 88 -12.66 0.25 -29.82
CA ASN A 88 -11.58 -0.50 -30.46
C ASN A 88 -11.20 -1.79 -29.70
N GLU A 89 -9.99 -1.87 -29.15
CA GLU A 89 -9.46 -2.94 -28.32
C GLU A 89 -10.25 -3.08 -27.00
N ASN A 90 -10.01 -4.19 -26.30
CA ASN A 90 -10.63 -4.39 -24.99
C ASN A 90 -10.11 -3.35 -23.98
N THR A 91 -11.02 -2.76 -23.19
CA THR A 91 -10.59 -2.03 -22.00
C THR A 91 -9.94 -3.03 -21.06
N THR A 92 -8.80 -2.69 -20.48
CA THR A 92 -8.11 -3.59 -19.54
C THR A 92 -7.94 -2.93 -18.20
N ILE A 93 -8.08 -3.73 -17.15
CA ILE A 93 -7.78 -3.37 -15.77
C ILE A 93 -6.76 -4.35 -15.21
N LYS A 94 -5.70 -3.83 -14.58
CA LYS A 94 -4.62 -4.62 -14.00
C LYS A 94 -4.47 -4.32 -12.53
N PHE A 95 -4.37 -5.37 -11.73
CA PHE A 95 -4.06 -5.33 -10.30
C PHE A 95 -2.73 -6.01 -10.04
N LYS A 96 -1.85 -5.37 -9.28
CA LYS A 96 -0.56 -5.94 -8.88
C LYS A 96 -0.72 -7.08 -7.88
N ASP A 97 -1.62 -6.93 -6.93
CA ASP A 97 -1.89 -7.85 -5.84
C ASP A 97 -3.39 -8.20 -5.83
N ASP A 98 -3.79 -9.21 -5.06
CA ASP A 98 -5.18 -9.62 -4.91
C ASP A 98 -6.03 -8.47 -4.33
N VAL A 99 -7.27 -8.34 -4.81
CA VAL A 99 -8.20 -7.29 -4.40
C VAL A 99 -9.60 -7.86 -4.17
N LYS A 100 -10.46 -7.08 -3.51
CA LYS A 100 -11.91 -7.31 -3.54
C LYS A 100 -12.58 -6.25 -4.41
N ILE A 101 -13.48 -6.69 -5.29
CA ILE A 101 -14.35 -5.83 -6.09
C ILE A 101 -15.77 -5.99 -5.57
N GLU A 102 -16.39 -4.90 -5.10
CA GLU A 102 -17.73 -4.95 -4.49
C GLU A 102 -17.85 -6.08 -3.43
N GLY A 103 -16.80 -6.23 -2.61
CA GLY A 103 -16.71 -7.27 -1.57
C GLY A 103 -16.33 -8.68 -2.05
N LYS A 104 -16.29 -8.95 -3.35
CA LYS A 104 -15.93 -10.27 -3.91
C LYS A 104 -14.45 -10.37 -4.28
N ASP A 105 -13.83 -11.52 -4.02
CA ASP A 105 -12.40 -11.73 -4.27
C ASP A 105 -12.06 -11.76 -5.77
N LEU A 106 -10.95 -11.12 -6.13
CA LEU A 106 -10.33 -11.16 -7.45
C LEU A 106 -8.81 -11.24 -7.30
N ALA A 107 -8.22 -12.29 -7.84
CA ALA A 107 -6.77 -12.49 -7.80
C ALA A 107 -6.01 -11.39 -8.57
N ALA A 108 -4.75 -11.17 -8.23
CA ALA A 108 -3.82 -10.34 -8.97
C ALA A 108 -3.77 -10.76 -10.44
N GLY A 109 -3.71 -9.79 -11.35
CA GLY A 109 -3.73 -10.10 -12.78
C GLY A 109 -4.14 -8.92 -13.65
N LYS A 110 -4.08 -9.15 -14.96
CA LYS A 110 -4.66 -8.27 -15.98
C LYS A 110 -5.97 -8.89 -16.45
N TYR A 111 -7.00 -8.08 -16.58
CA TYR A 111 -8.34 -8.51 -16.98
C TYR A 111 -8.88 -7.61 -18.08
N GLY A 112 -9.63 -8.20 -19.00
CA GLY A 112 -10.51 -7.49 -19.91
C GLY A 112 -11.75 -7.01 -19.15
N LEU A 113 -12.09 -5.74 -19.27
CA LEU A 113 -13.21 -5.12 -18.58
C LEU A 113 -14.39 -5.02 -19.54
N HIS A 114 -15.47 -5.74 -19.23
CA HIS A 114 -16.72 -5.66 -19.96
C HIS A 114 -17.87 -5.26 -19.04
N MET A 115 -18.95 -4.78 -19.64
CA MET A 115 -20.16 -4.40 -18.91
C MET A 115 -21.41 -4.88 -19.67
N ILE A 116 -22.37 -5.44 -18.94
CA ILE A 116 -23.74 -5.62 -19.40
C ILE A 116 -24.54 -4.47 -18.82
N ILE A 117 -25.17 -3.66 -19.67
CA ILE A 117 -26.01 -2.55 -19.23
C ILE A 117 -27.46 -3.01 -19.20
N HIS A 118 -28.14 -2.80 -18.08
CA HIS A 118 -29.54 -3.19 -17.90
C HIS A 118 -30.45 -1.95 -18.03
N GLU A 119 -31.66 -2.16 -18.55
CA GLU A 119 -32.63 -1.07 -18.77
C GLU A 119 -33.14 -0.46 -17.45
N ASP A 120 -33.06 -1.21 -16.35
CA ASP A 120 -33.46 -0.79 -15.00
C ASP A 120 -32.44 0.14 -14.30
N GLY A 121 -31.36 0.51 -14.99
CA GLY A 121 -30.30 1.37 -14.47
C GLY A 121 -29.21 0.64 -13.68
N ASN A 122 -29.18 -0.69 -13.72
CA ASN A 122 -28.07 -1.49 -13.20
C ASN A 122 -27.07 -1.84 -14.31
N ALA A 123 -25.86 -2.23 -13.91
CA ALA A 123 -24.85 -2.78 -14.80
C ALA A 123 -24.14 -3.96 -14.14
N THR A 124 -23.86 -5.01 -14.92
CA THR A 124 -22.99 -6.11 -14.49
C THR A 124 -21.60 -5.85 -15.05
N ILE A 125 -20.62 -5.61 -14.19
CA ILE A 125 -19.21 -5.49 -14.56
C ILE A 125 -18.59 -6.88 -14.59
N ILE A 126 -17.81 -7.14 -15.62
CA ILE A 126 -17.18 -8.44 -15.90
C ILE A 126 -15.67 -8.25 -16.03
N PHE A 127 -14.93 -9.05 -15.27
CA PHE A 127 -13.48 -9.14 -15.33
C PHE A 127 -13.11 -10.45 -16.04
N SER A 128 -12.78 -10.37 -17.33
CA SER A 128 -12.42 -11.54 -18.14
C SER A 128 -10.92 -11.77 -18.15
N ARG A 129 -10.48 -13.03 -18.06
CA ARG A 129 -9.07 -13.43 -18.27
C ARG A 129 -8.61 -13.21 -19.71
N ASN A 130 -9.54 -13.09 -20.67
CA ASN A 130 -9.22 -12.78 -22.06
C ASN A 130 -9.04 -11.26 -22.26
N HIS A 131 -7.85 -10.74 -21.97
CA HIS A 131 -7.55 -9.31 -21.95
C HIS A 131 -6.84 -8.77 -23.20
N ASP A 132 -6.46 -9.63 -24.15
CA ASP A 132 -5.74 -9.23 -25.38
C ASP A 132 -6.64 -9.27 -26.64
N ALA A 133 -7.92 -9.63 -26.48
CA ALA A 133 -8.87 -9.66 -27.58
C ALA A 133 -9.24 -8.25 -28.09
N TRP A 134 -9.62 -8.17 -29.37
CA TRP A 134 -10.18 -6.95 -29.95
C TRP A 134 -11.63 -6.72 -29.48
N GLY A 135 -11.77 -6.00 -28.37
CA GLY A 135 -13.00 -5.87 -27.58
C GLY A 135 -13.78 -7.17 -27.41
N SER A 136 -15.07 -7.21 -27.73
CA SER A 136 -15.95 -8.32 -27.29
C SER A 136 -16.29 -9.38 -28.35
N TYR A 137 -15.67 -9.37 -29.54
CA TYR A 137 -16.04 -10.30 -30.63
C TYR A 137 -15.71 -11.77 -30.33
N PHE A 138 -14.73 -12.01 -29.48
CA PHE A 138 -14.29 -13.35 -29.04
C PHE A 138 -14.53 -13.55 -27.55
N TYR A 139 -15.55 -12.89 -27.01
CA TYR A 139 -15.95 -13.03 -25.63
C TYR A 139 -16.31 -14.48 -25.31
N ASN A 140 -15.73 -15.02 -24.24
CA ASN A 140 -16.00 -16.35 -23.71
C ASN A 140 -16.40 -16.22 -22.23
N PRO A 141 -17.67 -16.53 -21.85
CA PRO A 141 -18.10 -16.53 -20.45
C PRO A 141 -17.26 -17.39 -19.52
N GLU A 142 -16.68 -18.50 -20.00
CA GLU A 142 -15.82 -19.38 -19.19
C GLU A 142 -14.50 -18.70 -18.80
N ALA A 143 -14.10 -17.66 -19.52
CA ALA A 143 -12.92 -16.87 -19.20
C ALA A 143 -13.20 -15.82 -18.12
N ASP A 144 -14.44 -15.64 -17.67
CA ASP A 144 -14.76 -14.67 -16.62
C ASP A 144 -14.13 -15.10 -15.28
N ALA A 145 -13.33 -14.21 -14.71
CA ALA A 145 -12.79 -14.37 -13.37
C ALA A 145 -13.79 -13.87 -12.32
N LEU A 146 -14.55 -12.81 -12.62
CA LEU A 146 -15.52 -12.22 -11.70
C LEU A 146 -16.63 -11.47 -12.45
N ARG A 147 -17.84 -11.52 -11.88
CA ARG A 147 -18.95 -10.64 -12.21
C ARG A 147 -19.50 -9.95 -10.96
N VAL A 148 -19.70 -8.65 -11.04
CA VAL A 148 -20.29 -7.83 -9.96
C VAL A 148 -21.40 -6.95 -10.52
N ASP A 149 -22.49 -6.82 -9.78
CA ASP A 149 -23.60 -5.95 -10.16
C ASP A 149 -23.45 -4.62 -9.42
N VAL A 150 -23.59 -3.52 -10.15
CA VAL A 150 -23.51 -2.16 -9.63
C VAL A 150 -24.63 -1.32 -10.19
N LYS A 151 -24.91 -0.20 -9.52
CA LYS A 151 -25.93 0.75 -9.95
C LYS A 151 -25.30 1.87 -10.77
N MET A 152 -25.87 2.16 -11.93
CA MET A 152 -25.52 3.36 -12.69
C MET A 152 -26.07 4.60 -11.99
N MET A 153 -25.30 5.69 -12.01
CA MET A 153 -25.69 6.96 -11.41
C MET A 153 -25.78 8.05 -12.46
N ASP A 154 -26.67 9.01 -12.26
CA ASP A 154 -26.65 10.25 -13.02
C ASP A 154 -25.42 11.08 -12.67
N ALA A 155 -24.88 11.77 -13.67
CA ALA A 155 -23.71 12.62 -13.56
C ALA A 155 -23.80 13.83 -14.51
N ALA A 156 -22.94 14.82 -14.27
CA ALA A 156 -22.72 15.89 -15.23
C ALA A 156 -22.23 15.32 -16.57
N HIS A 157 -22.50 16.03 -17.67
CA HIS A 157 -22.14 15.57 -19.00
C HIS A 157 -20.62 15.41 -19.15
N THR A 158 -20.20 14.21 -19.54
CA THR A 158 -18.82 13.85 -19.82
C THR A 158 -18.70 13.46 -21.29
N GLU A 159 -18.07 14.33 -22.09
CA GLU A 159 -18.06 14.17 -23.55
C GLU A 159 -17.26 12.95 -24.01
N GLN A 160 -16.08 12.73 -23.45
CA GLN A 160 -15.25 11.57 -23.77
C GLN A 160 -15.30 10.59 -22.62
N LEU A 161 -15.57 9.32 -22.93
CA LEU A 161 -15.57 8.25 -21.93
C LEU A 161 -14.28 8.33 -21.12
N THR A 162 -14.41 8.44 -19.80
CA THR A 162 -13.29 8.68 -18.89
C THR A 162 -13.36 7.73 -17.71
N TYR A 163 -12.23 7.13 -17.35
CA TYR A 163 -12.06 6.39 -16.11
C TYR A 163 -11.26 7.20 -15.08
N THR A 164 -11.73 7.20 -13.83
CA THR A 164 -11.06 7.79 -12.68
C THR A 164 -10.96 6.80 -11.52
N PHE A 165 -10.08 7.10 -10.56
CA PHE A 165 -10.10 6.51 -9.23
C PHE A 165 -10.47 7.61 -8.24
N ASP A 166 -11.65 7.48 -7.65
CA ASP A 166 -12.25 8.42 -6.71
C ASP A 166 -12.23 7.84 -5.28
N ASP A 167 -12.57 8.64 -4.28
CA ASP A 167 -12.75 8.22 -2.87
C ASP A 167 -11.62 7.35 -2.31
N VAL A 168 -10.37 7.72 -2.60
CA VAL A 168 -9.18 6.96 -2.21
C VAL A 168 -8.96 7.07 -0.70
N THR A 169 -8.87 5.91 -0.04
CA THR A 169 -8.52 5.78 1.38
C THR A 169 -7.22 4.98 1.54
N ALA A 170 -6.87 4.65 2.79
CA ALA A 170 -5.70 3.81 3.06
C ALA A 170 -5.81 2.40 2.43
N ASN A 171 -7.03 1.86 2.28
CA ASN A 171 -7.27 0.48 1.85
C ASN A 171 -8.34 0.33 0.75
N THR A 172 -8.92 1.43 0.24
CA THR A 172 -9.95 1.38 -0.81
C THR A 172 -9.77 2.48 -1.85
N ALA A 173 -10.35 2.27 -3.02
CA ALA A 173 -10.62 3.30 -4.02
C ALA A 173 -11.87 2.92 -4.83
N THR A 174 -12.56 3.90 -5.41
CA THR A 174 -13.70 3.67 -6.31
C THR A 174 -13.24 3.89 -7.74
N ALA A 175 -13.27 2.87 -8.59
CA ALA A 175 -13.06 3.06 -10.03
C ALA A 175 -14.37 3.49 -10.68
N THR A 176 -14.35 4.58 -11.44
CA THR A 176 -15.56 5.15 -12.03
C THR A 176 -15.40 5.33 -13.54
N LEU A 177 -16.31 4.73 -14.32
CA LEU A 177 -16.51 5.07 -15.73
C LEU A 177 -17.51 6.23 -15.81
N SER A 178 -17.16 7.35 -16.45
CA SER A 178 -18.07 8.46 -16.74
C SER A 178 -18.21 8.67 -18.25
N TRP A 179 -19.45 8.70 -18.78
CA TRP A 179 -19.71 8.98 -20.19
C TRP A 179 -21.15 9.47 -20.44
N GLY A 180 -21.28 10.54 -21.24
CA GLY A 180 -22.54 11.27 -21.34
C GLY A 180 -22.99 11.74 -19.96
N LYS A 181 -24.26 11.51 -19.61
CA LYS A 181 -24.85 11.90 -18.31
C LYS A 181 -24.87 10.78 -17.27
N LYS A 182 -24.11 9.70 -17.48
CA LYS A 182 -24.08 8.55 -16.57
C LYS A 182 -22.67 8.30 -16.07
N LYS A 183 -22.58 7.74 -14.87
CA LYS A 183 -21.38 7.12 -14.34
C LYS A 183 -21.65 5.73 -13.77
N ILE A 184 -20.65 4.87 -13.81
CA ILE A 184 -20.68 3.48 -13.33
C ILE A 184 -19.51 3.29 -12.35
N PRO A 185 -19.73 3.54 -11.04
CA PRO A 185 -18.72 3.36 -10.02
C PRO A 185 -18.68 1.89 -9.55
N PHE A 186 -17.48 1.41 -9.20
CA PHE A 186 -17.31 0.19 -8.44
C PHE A 186 -16.14 0.30 -7.46
N LYS A 187 -16.36 -0.18 -6.24
CA LYS A 187 -15.42 -0.16 -5.13
C LYS A 187 -14.39 -1.27 -5.28
N ILE A 188 -13.14 -0.89 -5.06
CA ILE A 188 -11.98 -1.78 -4.97
C ILE A 188 -11.42 -1.69 -3.56
N GLU A 189 -11.21 -2.83 -2.92
CA GLU A 189 -10.63 -2.94 -1.59
C GLU A 189 -9.34 -3.77 -1.64
N VAL A 190 -8.31 -3.29 -0.94
CA VAL A 190 -7.00 -3.94 -0.83
C VAL A 190 -6.80 -4.35 0.62
N ASN A 191 -6.48 -5.62 0.85
CA ASN A 191 -6.02 -6.06 2.17
C ASN A 191 -4.56 -5.64 2.38
N VAL A 192 -4.35 -4.37 2.72
CA VAL A 192 -3.02 -3.75 2.80
C VAL A 192 -2.10 -4.50 3.76
N THR A 193 -2.61 -4.95 4.91
CA THR A 193 -1.82 -5.73 5.88
C THR A 193 -1.27 -7.00 5.24
N GLU A 194 -2.13 -7.81 4.64
CA GLU A 194 -1.69 -9.08 4.03
C GLU A 194 -0.77 -8.87 2.84
N VAL A 195 -1.05 -7.87 2.00
CA VAL A 195 -0.19 -7.54 0.85
C VAL A 195 1.21 -7.13 1.33
N VAL A 196 1.31 -6.29 2.36
CA VAL A 196 2.60 -5.87 2.91
C VAL A 196 3.32 -7.03 3.61
N LEU A 197 2.62 -7.89 4.35
CA LEU A 197 3.22 -9.07 4.98
C LEU A 197 3.74 -10.06 3.93
N ALA A 198 3.01 -10.29 2.84
CA ALA A 198 3.48 -11.13 1.73
C ALA A 198 4.75 -10.56 1.08
N ASP A 199 4.81 -9.24 0.85
CA ASP A 199 6.01 -8.57 0.33
C ASP A 199 7.19 -8.64 1.31
N ILE A 200 6.93 -8.48 2.61
CA ILE A 200 7.93 -8.64 3.67
C ILE A 200 8.51 -10.06 3.64
N ARG A 201 7.67 -11.11 3.68
CA ARG A 201 8.10 -12.51 3.65
C ARG A 201 9.01 -12.78 2.46
N LYS A 202 8.59 -12.34 1.26
CA LYS A 202 9.41 -12.45 0.04
C LYS A 202 10.73 -11.69 0.14
N LYS A 203 10.75 -10.48 0.71
CA LYS A 203 11.99 -9.69 0.86
C LYS A 203 12.96 -10.31 1.85
N LEU A 204 12.46 -10.96 2.91
CA LEU A 204 13.28 -11.67 3.90
C LEU A 204 13.96 -12.92 3.31
N GLU A 205 13.47 -13.47 2.20
CA GLU A 205 14.14 -14.56 1.46
C GLU A 205 15.28 -14.07 0.56
N ASN A 206 15.41 -12.77 0.35
CA ASN A 206 16.36 -12.16 -0.59
C ASN A 206 17.39 -11.29 0.14
N SER A 207 18.20 -10.52 -0.61
CA SER A 207 19.21 -9.60 -0.05
C SER A 207 18.73 -8.75 1.15
N PRO A 208 17.49 -8.22 1.20
CA PRO A 208 17.00 -7.51 2.38
C PRO A 208 16.96 -8.36 3.66
N GLY A 209 16.76 -9.68 3.55
CA GLY A 209 16.77 -10.61 4.68
C GLY A 209 18.14 -10.84 5.34
N PHE A 210 19.23 -10.35 4.73
CA PHE A 210 20.59 -10.48 5.26
C PHE A 210 20.97 -9.31 6.19
N ASN A 211 19.98 -8.66 6.79
CA ASN A 211 20.17 -7.48 7.63
C ASN A 211 19.21 -7.50 8.83
N ARG A 212 19.68 -7.15 10.04
CA ARG A 212 18.86 -7.15 11.26
C ARG A 212 17.62 -6.25 11.14
N GLN A 213 17.81 -5.04 10.61
CA GLN A 213 16.81 -3.97 10.62
C GLN A 213 15.53 -4.36 9.84
N THR A 214 15.64 -5.19 8.80
CA THR A 214 14.47 -5.60 8.00
C THR A 214 13.59 -6.59 8.75
N TRP A 215 14.18 -7.49 9.54
CA TRP A 215 13.45 -8.39 10.44
C TRP A 215 12.81 -7.63 11.60
N GLU A 216 13.48 -6.61 12.15
CA GLU A 216 12.88 -5.71 13.14
C GLU A 216 11.70 -4.93 12.57
N GLN A 217 11.80 -4.47 11.32
CA GLN A 217 10.70 -3.82 10.59
C GLN A 217 9.54 -4.79 10.35
N ALA A 218 9.83 -6.04 9.99
CA ALA A 218 8.83 -7.08 9.78
C ALA A 218 8.02 -7.35 11.05
N ALA A 219 8.70 -7.60 12.17
CA ALA A 219 8.07 -7.82 13.47
C ALA A 219 7.23 -6.62 13.91
N ASN A 220 7.76 -5.41 13.76
CA ASN A 220 7.05 -4.18 14.10
C ASN A 220 5.83 -3.94 13.20
N PHE A 221 5.91 -4.26 11.90
CA PHE A 221 4.76 -4.14 11.01
C PHE A 221 3.65 -5.10 11.43
N SER A 222 3.97 -6.38 11.65
CA SER A 222 2.98 -7.38 12.09
C SER A 222 2.34 -6.98 13.43
N LEU A 223 3.15 -6.60 14.43
CA LEU A 223 2.68 -6.12 15.73
C LEU A 223 1.64 -5.00 15.62
N ASN A 224 1.87 -4.03 14.74
CA ASN A 224 1.06 -2.80 14.69
C ASN A 224 -0.10 -2.84 13.69
N ASN A 225 -0.07 -3.73 12.70
CA ASN A 225 -1.02 -3.72 11.58
C ASN A 225 -1.95 -4.95 11.54
N GLY A 226 -2.04 -5.69 12.64
CA GLY A 226 -2.94 -6.84 12.75
C GLY A 226 -2.40 -8.12 12.08
N GLY A 227 -1.08 -8.24 11.97
CA GLY A 227 -0.45 -9.47 11.52
C GLY A 227 -0.37 -10.52 12.64
N ASP A 228 0.13 -11.70 12.27
CA ASP A 228 0.34 -12.82 13.18
C ASP A 228 1.42 -12.51 14.23
N LEU A 229 1.07 -12.63 15.51
CA LEU A 229 1.97 -12.30 16.61
C LEU A 229 3.03 -13.36 16.88
N ASP A 230 2.77 -14.63 16.55
CA ASP A 230 3.77 -15.70 16.66
C ASP A 230 4.82 -15.56 15.54
N GLU A 231 4.40 -15.20 14.34
CA GLU A 231 5.31 -14.84 13.24
C GLU A 231 6.14 -13.60 13.61
N ALA A 232 5.50 -12.55 14.16
CA ALA A 232 6.21 -11.37 14.65
C ALA A 232 7.24 -11.72 15.72
N LEU A 233 6.90 -12.65 16.63
CA LEU A 233 7.80 -13.14 17.67
C LEU A 233 8.98 -13.90 17.06
N GLY A 234 8.73 -14.77 16.09
CA GLY A 234 9.79 -15.48 15.37
C GLY A 234 10.74 -14.51 14.65
N TRP A 235 10.21 -13.49 13.99
CA TRP A 235 11.02 -12.47 13.33
C TRP A 235 11.87 -11.68 14.31
N ILE A 236 11.29 -11.22 15.44
CA ILE A 236 12.06 -10.42 16.40
C ILE A 236 13.12 -11.25 17.13
N ASP A 237 12.86 -12.52 17.40
CA ASP A 237 13.82 -13.42 18.05
C ASP A 237 15.06 -13.65 17.17
N ALA A 238 14.88 -13.77 15.85
CA ALA A 238 15.99 -13.87 14.90
C ALA A 238 16.91 -12.62 14.93
N THR A 239 16.41 -11.46 15.34
CA THR A 239 17.22 -10.24 15.44
C THR A 239 18.06 -10.17 16.72
N ILE A 240 17.67 -10.93 17.75
CA ILE A 240 18.30 -10.94 19.07
C ILE A 240 19.48 -11.92 19.08
N ALA A 241 19.28 -13.13 18.55
CA ALA A 241 20.29 -14.18 18.54
C ALA A 241 20.05 -15.22 17.43
N GLY A 242 21.08 -16.03 17.14
CA GLY A 242 20.97 -17.22 16.28
C GLY A 242 21.23 -17.01 14.79
N MET A 243 21.28 -15.77 14.31
CA MET A 243 21.61 -15.41 12.93
C MET A 243 22.93 -14.65 12.87
N PHE A 244 23.61 -14.67 11.72
CA PHE A 244 24.87 -13.94 11.54
C PHE A 244 24.72 -12.42 11.67
N PHE A 245 23.51 -11.88 11.43
CA PHE A 245 23.17 -10.47 11.58
C PHE A 245 22.60 -10.13 12.96
N SER A 246 22.39 -11.11 13.84
CA SER A 246 21.73 -10.87 15.14
C SER A 246 22.60 -9.98 16.04
N GLU A 247 21.97 -9.03 16.70
CA GLU A 247 22.61 -8.12 17.64
C GLU A 247 21.57 -7.69 18.66
N LYS A 248 21.61 -8.30 19.85
CA LYS A 248 20.73 -7.95 20.97
C LYS A 248 20.90 -6.46 21.32
N ASN A 249 19.80 -5.73 21.39
CA ASN A 249 19.78 -4.31 21.73
C ASN A 249 18.43 -3.90 22.34
N TYR A 250 18.28 -2.62 22.68
CA TYR A 250 17.04 -2.12 23.26
C TYR A 250 15.82 -2.28 22.33
N THR A 251 15.99 -2.01 21.03
CA THR A 251 14.89 -1.96 20.06
C THR A 251 14.24 -3.33 19.88
N ASN A 252 15.05 -4.39 19.71
CA ASN A 252 14.50 -5.73 19.53
C ASN A 252 13.89 -6.30 20.81
N LEU A 253 14.54 -6.11 21.97
CA LEU A 253 13.96 -6.53 23.26
C LEU A 253 12.66 -5.77 23.57
N SER A 254 12.62 -4.44 23.36
CA SER A 254 11.40 -3.66 23.56
C SER A 254 10.26 -4.11 22.63
N THR A 255 10.57 -4.42 21.37
CA THR A 255 9.58 -4.95 20.41
C THR A 255 9.08 -6.33 20.84
N LYS A 256 9.97 -7.23 21.25
CA LYS A 256 9.62 -8.55 21.81
C LYS A 256 8.70 -8.42 23.02
N SER A 257 9.02 -7.54 23.96
CA SER A 257 8.17 -7.24 25.12
C SER A 257 6.76 -6.82 24.68
N LYS A 258 6.64 -5.92 23.69
CA LYS A 258 5.34 -5.46 23.19
C LYS A 258 4.53 -6.58 22.53
N ILE A 259 5.19 -7.46 21.77
CA ILE A 259 4.56 -8.64 21.16
C ILE A 259 4.03 -9.57 22.26
N LEU A 260 4.87 -9.94 23.23
CA LEU A 260 4.48 -10.80 24.36
C LEU A 260 3.31 -10.19 25.16
N ALA A 261 3.33 -8.87 25.40
CA ALA A 261 2.23 -8.19 26.06
C ALA A 261 0.91 -8.29 25.27
N LYS A 262 0.97 -8.14 23.93
CA LYS A 262 -0.20 -8.25 23.04
C LYS A 262 -0.69 -9.71 22.91
N GLN A 263 0.18 -10.69 23.15
CA GLN A 263 -0.18 -12.10 23.32
C GLN A 263 -0.75 -12.44 24.70
N GLY A 264 -0.84 -11.48 25.63
CA GLY A 264 -1.30 -11.71 27.00
C GLY A 264 -0.24 -12.27 27.96
N LYS A 265 1.01 -12.42 27.52
CA LYS A 265 2.14 -12.92 28.33
C LYS A 265 2.80 -11.78 29.13
N THR A 266 2.04 -11.13 29.99
CA THR A 266 2.45 -9.88 30.65
C THR A 266 3.69 -10.02 31.55
N SER A 267 3.84 -11.13 32.28
CA SER A 267 5.02 -11.34 33.13
C SER A 267 6.30 -11.51 32.32
N GLU A 268 6.25 -12.30 31.24
CA GLU A 268 7.37 -12.46 30.30
C GLU A 268 7.70 -11.14 29.62
N ALA A 269 6.68 -10.39 29.18
CA ALA A 269 6.87 -9.07 28.60
C ALA A 269 7.60 -8.11 29.56
N SER A 270 7.23 -8.09 30.84
CA SER A 270 7.92 -7.23 31.82
C SER A 270 9.38 -7.64 32.00
N ALA A 271 9.67 -8.95 32.12
CA ALA A 271 11.03 -9.43 32.26
C ALA A 271 11.91 -9.05 31.06
N ILE A 272 11.39 -9.20 29.84
CA ILE A 272 12.09 -8.78 28.62
C ILE A 272 12.30 -7.27 28.57
N MET A 273 11.33 -6.47 29.04
CA MET A 273 11.49 -5.02 29.07
C MET A 273 12.51 -4.56 30.11
N ASP A 274 12.58 -5.26 31.25
CA ASP A 274 13.59 -5.00 32.28
C ASP A 274 15.00 -5.32 31.76
N GLU A 275 15.17 -6.41 31.00
CA GLU A 275 16.41 -6.70 30.26
C GLU A 275 16.71 -5.61 29.21
N ALA A 276 15.69 -5.15 28.47
CA ALA A 276 15.87 -4.09 27.46
C ALA A 276 16.47 -2.81 28.08
N MET A 277 16.09 -2.47 29.32
CA MET A 277 16.62 -1.29 30.03
C MET A 277 18.14 -1.33 30.28
N GLU A 278 18.79 -2.49 30.17
CA GLU A 278 20.25 -2.60 30.25
C GLU A 278 20.93 -2.03 29.02
N TYR A 279 20.28 -2.13 27.86
CA TYR A 279 20.78 -1.67 26.55
C TYR A 279 20.28 -0.27 26.16
N ALA A 280 19.30 0.26 26.90
CA ALA A 280 18.63 1.51 26.59
C ALA A 280 19.54 2.74 26.76
N THR A 281 19.52 3.62 25.77
CA THR A 281 20.07 4.97 25.86
C THR A 281 19.27 5.84 26.82
N VAL A 282 19.85 6.98 27.23
CA VAL A 282 19.16 7.97 28.09
C VAL A 282 17.81 8.41 27.51
N PHE A 283 17.71 8.51 26.17
CA PHE A 283 16.51 8.95 25.46
C PHE A 283 15.47 7.85 25.36
N GLU A 284 15.88 6.59 25.16
CA GLU A 284 14.98 5.44 25.15
C GLU A 284 14.35 5.21 26.52
N ILE A 285 15.14 5.29 27.60
CA ILE A 285 14.63 5.19 28.97
C ILE A 285 13.63 6.34 29.23
N HIS A 286 13.98 7.56 28.83
CA HIS A 286 13.08 8.71 28.97
C HIS A 286 11.77 8.52 28.18
N GLY A 287 11.86 8.02 26.94
CA GLY A 287 10.72 7.73 26.08
C GLY A 287 9.79 6.69 26.68
N TYR A 288 10.34 5.58 27.20
CA TYR A 288 9.56 4.55 27.86
C TYR A 288 8.87 5.06 29.13
N GLY A 289 9.56 5.85 29.95
CA GLY A 289 8.95 6.51 31.11
C GLY A 289 7.75 7.39 30.74
N ARG A 290 7.83 8.14 29.63
CA ARG A 290 6.68 8.92 29.13
C ARG A 290 5.53 8.04 28.66
N GLN A 291 5.84 6.95 27.96
CA GLN A 291 4.82 5.98 27.53
C GLN A 291 4.06 5.41 28.74
N LEU A 292 4.76 5.05 29.81
CA LEU A 292 4.15 4.55 31.04
C LEU A 292 3.23 5.59 31.70
N ILE A 293 3.61 6.87 31.71
CA ILE A 293 2.74 7.96 32.20
C ILE A 293 1.45 8.02 31.37
N ALA A 294 1.56 8.01 30.04
CA ALA A 294 0.40 8.06 29.14
C ALA A 294 -0.54 6.85 29.32
N GLN A 295 0.02 5.70 29.71
CA GLN A 295 -0.74 4.48 30.05
C GLN A 295 -1.29 4.49 31.49
N GLY A 296 -1.13 5.58 32.25
CA GLY A 296 -1.56 5.68 33.65
C GLY A 296 -0.67 4.94 34.65
N GLN A 297 0.42 4.31 34.22
CA GLN A 297 1.35 3.54 35.05
C GLN A 297 2.38 4.45 35.75
N LYS A 298 1.88 5.42 36.53
CA LYS A 298 2.68 6.51 37.13
C LYS A 298 3.78 6.01 38.08
N ILE A 299 3.51 4.95 38.84
CA ILE A 299 4.48 4.36 39.77
C ILE A 299 5.65 3.73 39.00
N LYS A 300 5.35 2.89 37.99
CA LYS A 300 6.36 2.27 37.13
C LYS A 300 7.17 3.32 36.36
N ALA A 301 6.51 4.37 35.87
CA ALA A 301 7.20 5.50 35.23
C ALA A 301 8.22 6.16 36.18
N MET A 302 7.83 6.42 37.43
CA MET A 302 8.74 6.97 38.44
C MET A 302 9.94 6.07 38.68
N GLU A 303 9.77 4.75 38.74
CA GLU A 303 10.87 3.79 38.87
C GLU A 303 11.83 3.86 37.67
N VAL A 304 11.29 3.90 36.46
CA VAL A 304 12.07 4.05 35.21
C VAL A 304 12.87 5.36 35.20
N PHE A 305 12.26 6.48 35.61
CA PHE A 305 12.97 7.78 35.65
C PHE A 305 14.02 7.84 36.77
N LYS A 306 13.78 7.19 37.92
CA LYS A 306 14.81 7.04 38.97
C LYS A 306 15.98 6.19 38.48
N MET A 307 15.70 5.09 37.76
CA MET A 307 16.75 4.29 37.13
C MET A 307 17.55 5.12 36.11
N ASN A 308 16.88 5.93 35.28
CA ASN A 308 17.56 6.83 34.34
C ASN A 308 18.48 7.80 35.07
N ALA A 309 18.01 8.38 36.18
CA ALA A 309 18.79 9.30 36.99
C ALA A 309 20.01 8.65 37.65
N LYS A 310 19.92 7.38 38.02
CA LYS A 310 21.05 6.59 38.52
C LYS A 310 22.08 6.30 37.42
N LYS A 311 21.63 5.89 36.22
CA LYS A 311 22.51 5.49 35.11
C LYS A 311 23.15 6.69 34.38
N ASN A 312 22.40 7.78 34.18
CA ASN A 312 22.74 8.84 33.24
C ASN A 312 22.81 10.23 33.90
N LYS A 313 23.25 10.29 35.16
CA LYS A 313 23.30 11.52 35.96
C LYS A 313 23.93 12.68 35.18
N GLY A 314 23.28 13.84 35.20
CA GLY A 314 23.78 15.05 34.54
C GLY A 314 23.38 15.18 33.07
N GLN A 315 22.90 14.12 32.43
CA GLN A 315 22.42 14.22 31.05
C GLN A 315 21.05 14.90 30.97
N TRP A 316 20.80 15.59 29.85
CA TRP A 316 19.66 16.48 29.64
C TRP A 316 18.29 15.89 30.03
N PRO A 317 17.83 14.75 29.50
CA PRO A 317 16.43 14.40 29.67
C PRO A 317 16.15 13.76 31.04
N VAL A 318 17.16 13.57 31.89
CA VAL A 318 17.03 12.90 33.19
C VAL A 318 16.15 13.69 34.15
N ASP A 319 16.51 14.94 34.44
CA ASP A 319 15.74 15.78 35.35
C ASP A 319 14.39 16.16 34.74
N PHE A 320 14.33 16.26 33.41
CA PHE A 320 13.04 16.49 32.74
C PHE A 320 12.10 15.29 32.93
N GLY A 321 12.63 14.07 32.87
CA GLY A 321 11.88 12.85 33.15
C GLY A 321 11.39 12.76 34.59
N LEU A 322 12.25 13.06 35.57
CA LEU A 322 11.85 13.12 36.98
C LEU A 322 10.77 14.19 37.21
N ALA A 323 10.89 15.35 36.57
CA ALA A 323 9.88 16.39 36.64
C ALA A 323 8.51 15.89 36.15
N ARG A 324 8.48 15.22 34.99
CA ARG A 324 7.27 14.59 34.42
C ARG A 324 6.65 13.56 35.37
N ALA A 325 7.47 12.68 35.93
CA ALA A 325 7.01 11.64 36.87
C ALA A 325 6.40 12.25 38.14
N HIS A 326 7.08 13.24 38.75
CA HIS A 326 6.56 13.93 39.92
C HIS A 326 5.27 14.68 39.61
N SER A 327 5.19 15.34 38.45
CA SER A 327 4.00 16.05 38.00
C SER A 327 2.82 15.09 37.86
N ALA A 328 3.01 13.95 37.19
CA ALA A 328 1.95 12.95 36.99
C ALA A 328 1.38 12.43 38.33
N MET A 329 2.20 12.42 39.38
CA MET A 329 1.82 12.03 40.75
C MET A 329 1.27 13.18 41.60
N GLY A 330 1.05 14.37 41.03
CA GLY A 330 0.55 15.57 41.74
C GLY A 330 1.60 16.31 42.58
N ASN A 331 2.87 15.89 42.52
CA ASN A 331 3.96 16.48 43.29
C ASN A 331 4.57 17.70 42.58
N HIS A 332 3.75 18.70 42.26
CA HIS A 332 4.13 19.84 41.40
C HIS A 332 5.33 20.65 41.94
N LYS A 333 5.47 20.77 43.28
CA LYS A 333 6.62 21.45 43.90
C LYS A 333 7.94 20.74 43.60
N THR A 334 7.96 19.40 43.65
CA THR A 334 9.15 18.59 43.35
C THR A 334 9.40 18.55 41.85
N ALA A 335 8.34 18.45 41.04
CA ALA A 335 8.42 18.56 39.59
C ALA A 335 9.09 19.88 39.18
N LEU A 336 8.69 21.00 39.78
CA LEU A 336 9.26 22.32 39.49
C LEU A 336 10.76 22.39 39.80
N LYS A 337 11.22 21.75 40.89
CA LYS A 337 12.66 21.69 41.23
C LYS A 337 13.45 20.98 40.15
N HIS A 338 13.01 19.80 39.72
CA HIS A 338 13.68 19.05 38.66
C HIS A 338 13.60 19.76 37.31
N LEU A 339 12.45 20.37 36.98
CA LEU A 339 12.29 21.07 35.70
C LEU A 339 13.22 22.28 35.57
N LYS A 340 13.51 22.99 36.68
CA LYS A 340 14.53 24.06 36.71
C LYS A 340 15.94 23.52 36.45
N ILE A 341 16.27 22.34 36.96
CA ILE A 341 17.57 21.70 36.68
C ILE A 341 17.64 21.31 35.19
N ALA A 342 16.56 20.74 34.66
CA ALA A 342 16.46 20.41 33.25
C ALA A 342 16.66 21.65 32.37
N ALA A 343 15.99 22.78 32.67
CA ALA A 343 16.10 24.03 31.90
C ALA A 343 17.54 24.45 31.60
N ASN A 344 18.45 24.28 32.57
CA ASN A 344 19.87 24.62 32.43
C ASN A 344 20.66 23.67 31.52
N ARG A 345 20.08 22.52 31.17
CA ARG A 345 20.70 21.44 30.37
C ARG A 345 20.01 21.24 29.03
N ALA A 346 19.01 22.05 28.69
CA ALA A 346 18.27 21.93 27.44
C ALA A 346 19.20 22.10 26.22
N PRO A 347 19.19 21.16 25.25
CA PRO A 347 20.19 21.10 24.19
C PRO A 347 19.94 22.15 23.10
N ASP A 348 18.69 22.57 22.92
CA ASP A 348 18.27 23.46 21.84
C ASP A 348 17.12 24.38 22.28
N GLN A 349 16.80 25.36 21.43
CA GLN A 349 15.78 26.37 21.73
C GLN A 349 14.36 25.77 21.85
N PRO A 350 13.91 24.87 20.95
CA PRO A 350 12.59 24.23 21.10
C PRO A 350 12.39 23.56 22.46
N ASN A 351 13.41 22.86 22.97
CA ASN A 351 13.37 22.25 24.30
C ASN A 351 13.33 23.28 25.43
N LYS A 352 14.06 24.40 25.30
CA LYS A 352 14.01 25.51 26.27
C LYS A 352 12.62 26.14 26.32
N ASP A 353 12.02 26.39 25.17
CA ASP A 353 10.69 27.00 25.05
C ASP A 353 9.61 26.08 25.64
N ALA A 354 9.67 24.78 25.34
CA ALA A 354 8.78 23.79 25.93
C ALA A 354 8.89 23.77 27.47
N ILE A 355 10.11 23.76 28.00
CA ILE A 355 10.34 23.83 29.45
C ILE A 355 9.80 25.12 30.05
N ALA A 356 9.97 26.28 29.40
CA ALA A 356 9.44 27.54 29.89
C ALA A 356 7.91 27.47 30.06
N GLY A 357 7.20 26.92 29.08
CA GLY A 357 5.77 26.67 29.17
C GLY A 357 5.39 25.73 30.33
N TYR A 358 6.14 24.64 30.51
CA TYR A 358 5.92 23.70 31.62
C TYR A 358 6.22 24.29 33.00
N LEU A 359 7.20 25.21 33.12
CA LEU A 359 7.49 25.92 34.36
C LEU A 359 6.29 26.77 34.79
N GLU A 360 5.66 27.48 33.85
CA GLU A 360 4.46 28.28 34.14
C GLU A 360 3.27 27.42 34.58
N LYS A 361 3.06 26.27 33.91
CA LYS A 361 2.04 25.29 34.33
C LYS A 361 2.27 24.80 35.76
N LEU A 362 3.49 24.35 36.08
CA LEU A 362 3.80 23.84 37.42
C LEU A 362 3.70 24.91 38.51
N LYS A 363 3.99 26.19 38.21
CA LYS A 363 3.78 27.29 39.16
C LYS A 363 2.30 27.47 39.53
N LYS A 364 1.39 27.18 38.60
CA LYS A 364 -0.06 27.18 38.81
C LYS A 364 -0.59 25.87 39.43
N GLY A 365 0.28 24.87 39.61
CA GLY A 365 -0.12 23.55 40.10
C GLY A 365 -0.82 22.70 39.04
N GLU A 366 -0.53 22.94 37.76
CA GLU A 366 -1.05 22.16 36.63
C GLU A 366 -0.07 21.06 36.22
N ASP A 367 -0.60 19.92 35.77
CA ASP A 367 0.23 18.82 35.26
C ASP A 367 0.86 19.16 33.89
N ILE A 368 2.07 18.63 33.65
CA ILE A 368 2.84 18.88 32.42
C ILE A 368 2.86 17.71 31.44
N ASN A 369 2.11 16.63 31.72
CA ASN A 369 2.13 15.44 30.87
C ASN A 369 1.07 15.44 29.79
#